data_AF-A0AAD4TTL9-F1
#
_entry.id   AF-A0AAD4TTL9-F1
#
_cell.length_a   1.000
_cell.length_b   1.000
_cell.length_c   1.000
_cell.angle_alpha   90.00
_cell.angle_beta   90.00
_cell.angle_gamma   90.00
#
_symmetry.space_group_name_H-M   'P 1'
#
loop_
_entity.id
_entity.type
_entity.pdbx_description
1 polymer ?
#
loop_
_entity_poly.entity_id
_entity_poly.type
_entity_poly.pdbx_seq_one_letter_code
_entity_poly.pdbx_strand_id
1 'polypeptide(L)'
;MDAEACLRGLRLRVVPCKHVLSWPPSSPRPPETTARPTPGDAPVPPALYSSPSPQAVYVGGTASLHCDVSGRPPPAVTWEKQSDQPENLIMRPDQMYGNVVVTSIGQLVLYNARPEDAGLYTCTARNAAGLLRADFPLSVVQRDSARAGAHEAATAPAQCLPSSQTCVGPPSGRVLWHFDPQRRSCMTFPVGSCAGSAQGFETYEACQQACARDPGDACALPAVQGPCQGWEPRWAYSPLLQHCHPFEYSGCEGNGNNFESRESCEHACPVPRTPPCQACRLRSKLALSLCRSDFAIVGRLTELLEEPEAGGGGIARVALDEVLKDDKMGLRLLGTKYLEVTLIGVDRACPCPNVTAGDGPLVIMGEVRDGVAMLDAGSYVRAASEKRVKKISELLERKACELLNRFQD
;
A
#
# COMPACT_ATOMS: atom_id res chain seq x y z
N MET A 1 -1.29 -16.24 -30.75
CA MET A 1 -2.47 -16.99 -31.24
C MET A 1 -2.36 -18.39 -30.67
N ASP A 2 -3.43 -18.89 -30.04
CA ASP A 2 -3.53 -20.31 -29.69
C ASP A 2 -3.57 -21.19 -30.95
N ALA A 3 -2.96 -22.38 -30.86
CA ALA A 3 -2.87 -23.35 -31.95
C ALA A 3 -4.26 -23.75 -32.50
N GLU A 4 -5.29 -23.66 -31.67
CA GLU A 4 -6.66 -24.01 -32.01
C GLU A 4 -7.34 -23.00 -32.96
N ALA A 5 -6.90 -21.72 -32.93
CA ALA A 5 -7.42 -20.69 -33.83
C ALA A 5 -6.94 -20.89 -35.28
N CYS A 6 -5.74 -21.45 -35.46
CA CYS A 6 -5.14 -21.70 -36.77
C CYS A 6 -5.82 -22.89 -37.48
N LEU A 7 -6.17 -23.93 -36.73
CA LEU A 7 -6.88 -25.12 -37.25
C LEU A 7 -8.31 -24.80 -37.71
N ARG A 8 -8.95 -23.78 -37.13
CA ARG A 8 -10.28 -23.31 -37.55
C ARG A 8 -10.26 -22.33 -38.75
N GLY A 9 -9.11 -22.15 -39.39
CA GLY A 9 -8.98 -21.33 -40.61
C GLY A 9 -9.14 -19.82 -40.39
N LEU A 10 -9.07 -19.36 -39.13
CA LEU A 10 -9.18 -17.95 -38.79
C LEU A 10 -7.88 -17.24 -39.18
N ARG A 11 -7.97 -16.29 -40.11
CA ARG A 11 -6.85 -15.44 -40.54
C ARG A 11 -7.05 -14.04 -39.96
N LEU A 12 -6.07 -13.54 -39.22
CA LEU A 12 -6.04 -12.14 -38.81
C LEU A 12 -5.71 -11.27 -40.02
N ARG A 13 -6.60 -10.34 -40.36
CA ARG A 13 -6.29 -9.23 -41.26
C ARG A 13 -5.81 -8.06 -40.42
N VAL A 14 -4.56 -7.68 -40.62
CA VAL A 14 -4.06 -6.40 -40.11
C VAL A 14 -4.66 -5.30 -40.98
N VAL A 15 -5.54 -4.49 -40.41
CA VAL A 15 -6.10 -3.33 -41.08
C VAL A 15 -5.31 -2.11 -40.58
N PRO A 16 -4.48 -1.45 -41.40
CA PRO A 16 -3.86 -0.20 -40.99
C PRO A 16 -4.94 0.87 -40.83
N CYS A 17 -4.96 1.57 -39.69
CA CYS A 17 -5.85 2.70 -39.46
C CYS A 17 -5.56 3.80 -40.49
N LYS A 18 -6.42 3.92 -41.50
CA LYS A 18 -6.41 5.04 -42.43
C LYS A 18 -7.25 6.15 -41.83
N HIS A 19 -6.61 7.19 -41.30
CA HIS A 19 -7.28 8.44 -40.93
C HIS A 19 -7.96 9.00 -42.20
N VAL A 20 -9.30 9.03 -42.22
CA VAL A 20 -10.06 9.70 -43.28
C VAL A 20 -10.38 11.10 -42.79
N LEU A 21 -9.59 12.08 -43.26
CA LEU A 21 -9.99 13.49 -43.21
C LEU A 21 -10.85 13.76 -44.45
N SER A 22 -12.16 13.66 -44.32
CA SER A 22 -13.08 14.24 -45.31
C SER A 22 -14.22 14.95 -44.60
N TRP A 23 -14.17 16.27 -44.67
CA TRP A 23 -15.23 17.23 -44.34
C TRP A 23 -16.22 17.29 -45.53
N PRO A 24 -17.55 17.45 -45.36
CA PRO A 24 -18.34 17.62 -44.13
C PRO A 24 -19.18 16.36 -43.74
N PRO A 25 -19.68 16.27 -42.49
CA PRO A 25 -20.38 15.07 -41.99
C PRO A 25 -21.89 15.12 -42.28
N SER A 26 -22.39 14.21 -43.13
CA SER A 26 -23.84 14.02 -43.40
C SER A 26 -24.37 12.71 -42.81
N SER A 27 -24.10 12.46 -41.52
CA SER A 27 -24.70 11.32 -40.80
C SER A 27 -24.84 11.67 -39.31
N PRO A 28 -26.01 11.46 -38.69
CA PRO A 28 -26.14 11.62 -37.25
C PRO A 28 -25.23 10.61 -36.53
N ARG A 29 -24.62 11.03 -35.42
CA ARG A 29 -23.74 10.19 -34.61
C ARG A 29 -24.50 8.92 -34.18
N PRO A 30 -23.88 7.73 -34.20
CA PRO A 30 -24.47 6.56 -33.56
C PRO A 30 -24.70 6.88 -32.08
N PRO A 31 -25.82 6.46 -31.47
CA PRO A 31 -25.98 6.54 -30.03
C PRO A 31 -24.85 5.77 -29.37
N GLU A 32 -24.31 6.34 -28.30
CA GLU A 32 -23.19 5.83 -27.52
C GLU A 32 -23.21 4.31 -27.43
N THR A 33 -22.24 3.67 -28.09
CA THR A 33 -21.91 2.28 -27.78
C THR A 33 -21.44 2.28 -26.34
N THR A 34 -22.27 1.70 -25.47
CA THR A 34 -21.97 1.29 -24.11
C THR A 34 -20.88 0.22 -24.11
N ALA A 35 -19.66 0.60 -24.52
CA ALA A 35 -18.47 -0.12 -24.14
C ALA A 35 -18.13 0.34 -22.73
N ARG A 36 -18.27 -0.57 -21.75
CA ARG A 36 -17.72 -0.38 -20.41
C ARG A 36 -16.29 0.14 -20.54
N PRO A 37 -15.88 1.17 -19.78
CA PRO A 37 -14.49 1.63 -19.80
C PRO A 37 -13.59 0.43 -19.46
N THR A 38 -12.61 0.15 -20.32
CA THR A 38 -11.56 -0.83 -20.06
C THR A 38 -10.94 -0.51 -18.68
N PRO A 39 -10.82 -1.46 -17.74
CA PRO A 39 -10.12 -1.23 -16.47
C PRO A 39 -8.70 -0.76 -16.80
N GLY A 40 -8.43 0.53 -16.56
CA GLY A 40 -7.30 1.23 -17.15
C GLY A 40 -5.92 0.73 -16.71
N ASP A 41 -4.91 1.21 -17.40
CA ASP A 41 -3.46 1.11 -17.13
C ASP A 41 -3.02 1.77 -15.80
N ALA A 42 -3.91 1.89 -14.82
CA ALA A 42 -3.59 2.45 -13.52
C ALA A 42 -2.67 1.47 -12.75
N PRO A 43 -1.59 1.96 -12.13
CA PRO A 43 -0.77 1.14 -11.25
C PRO A 43 -1.60 0.58 -10.09
N VAL A 44 -1.50 -0.72 -9.83
CA VAL A 44 -2.22 -1.44 -8.77
C VAL A 44 -1.22 -2.00 -7.76
N PRO A 45 -1.36 -1.70 -6.45
CA PRO A 45 -0.46 -2.21 -5.44
C PRO A 45 -0.57 -3.74 -5.30
N PRO A 46 0.43 -4.41 -4.73
CA PRO A 46 0.40 -5.86 -4.63
C PRO A 46 -0.62 -6.36 -3.60
N ALA A 47 -1.36 -7.42 -3.92
CA ALA A 47 -2.30 -8.08 -3.00
C ALA A 47 -2.19 -9.61 -3.15
N LEU A 48 -2.44 -10.37 -2.09
CA LEU A 48 -2.36 -11.84 -2.14
C LEU A 48 -3.58 -12.45 -2.82
N TYR A 49 -3.41 -13.55 -3.55
CA TYR A 49 -4.53 -14.35 -4.02
C TYR A 49 -5.22 -15.17 -2.92
N SER A 50 -4.49 -15.54 -1.88
CA SER A 50 -5.02 -16.30 -0.75
C SER A 50 -4.33 -15.91 0.56
N SER A 51 -5.04 -16.03 1.68
CA SER A 51 -4.48 -15.76 3.01
C SER A 51 -3.35 -16.76 3.35
N PRO A 52 -2.23 -16.32 3.95
CA PRO A 52 -1.16 -17.22 4.38
C PRO A 52 -1.66 -18.19 5.46
N SER A 53 -1.29 -19.47 5.35
CA SER A 53 -1.61 -20.51 6.34
C SER A 53 -0.32 -21.08 6.97
N PRO A 54 -0.30 -21.38 8.28
CA PRO A 54 0.82 -22.07 8.91
C PRO A 54 1.07 -23.44 8.25
N GLN A 55 2.34 -23.79 8.04
CA GLN A 55 2.74 -25.10 7.52
C GLN A 55 3.58 -25.85 8.55
N ALA A 56 3.33 -27.15 8.72
CA ALA A 56 4.16 -28.04 9.52
C ALA A 56 4.76 -29.15 8.64
N VAL A 57 6.06 -29.38 8.75
CA VAL A 57 6.77 -30.45 8.04
C VAL A 57 7.61 -31.26 9.01
N TYR A 58 7.84 -32.53 8.70
CA TYR A 58 8.76 -33.35 9.48
C TYR A 58 10.22 -33.04 9.12
N VAL A 59 11.14 -33.24 10.07
CA VAL A 59 12.59 -33.19 9.80
C VAL A 59 12.95 -34.08 8.61
N GLY A 60 13.77 -33.54 7.71
CA GLY A 60 14.14 -34.16 6.43
C GLY A 60 13.09 -34.02 5.32
N GLY A 61 11.91 -33.50 5.63
CA GLY A 61 10.85 -33.22 4.67
C GLY A 61 11.14 -32.02 3.76
N THR A 62 10.21 -31.70 2.87
CA THR A 62 10.26 -30.52 2.00
C THR A 62 9.07 -29.62 2.30
N ALA A 63 9.31 -28.33 2.53
CA ALA A 63 8.29 -27.31 2.72
C ALA A 63 8.19 -26.41 1.47
N SER A 64 7.01 -25.84 1.25
CA SER A 64 6.74 -25.01 0.09
C SER A 64 5.75 -23.90 0.43
N LEU A 65 6.26 -22.68 0.56
CA LEU A 65 5.48 -21.49 0.89
C LEU A 65 5.18 -20.71 -0.40
N HIS A 66 3.91 -20.43 -0.65
CA HIS A 66 3.44 -19.78 -1.88
C HIS A 66 3.02 -18.34 -1.58
N CYS A 67 3.76 -17.37 -2.13
CA CYS A 67 3.40 -15.95 -2.07
C CYS A 67 2.84 -15.51 -3.41
N ASP A 68 1.67 -16.03 -3.74
CA ASP A 68 0.98 -15.72 -4.99
C ASP A 68 0.33 -14.34 -4.87
N VAL A 69 0.87 -13.38 -5.61
CA VAL A 69 0.48 -11.97 -5.53
C VAL A 69 0.03 -11.43 -6.88
N SER A 70 -1.01 -10.60 -6.85
CA SER A 70 -1.40 -9.73 -7.94
C SER A 70 -0.66 -8.39 -7.87
N GLY A 71 -0.80 -7.56 -8.89
CA GLY A 71 -0.24 -6.20 -8.92
C GLY A 71 0.14 -5.74 -10.33
N ARG A 72 0.05 -4.44 -10.57
CA ARG A 72 0.40 -3.83 -11.87
C ARG A 72 1.31 -2.61 -11.67
N PRO A 73 2.55 -2.59 -12.21
CA PRO A 73 3.25 -3.70 -12.88
C PRO A 73 3.46 -4.93 -11.98
N PRO A 74 3.81 -6.11 -12.54
CA PRO A 74 4.05 -7.33 -11.76
C PRO A 74 5.06 -7.08 -10.63
N PRO A 75 4.75 -7.42 -9.38
CA PRO A 75 5.62 -7.14 -8.25
C PRO A 75 6.83 -8.06 -8.19
N ALA A 76 7.96 -7.51 -7.76
CA ALA A 76 9.15 -8.29 -7.41
C ALA A 76 8.94 -8.90 -6.02
N VAL A 77 9.04 -10.23 -5.92
CA VAL A 77 8.87 -10.99 -4.68
C VAL A 77 10.22 -11.36 -4.07
N THR A 78 10.35 -11.16 -2.77
CA THR A 78 11.51 -11.54 -1.96
C THR A 78 11.06 -12.15 -0.65
N TRP A 79 11.90 -12.97 -0.05
CA TRP A 79 11.61 -13.64 1.21
C TRP A 79 12.62 -13.28 2.29
N GLU A 80 12.18 -13.29 3.53
CA GLU A 80 13.00 -13.00 4.70
C GLU A 80 12.60 -13.96 5.82
N LYS A 81 13.57 -14.59 6.48
CA LYS A 81 13.26 -15.34 7.71
C LYS A 81 13.41 -14.40 8.89
N GLN A 82 12.34 -14.14 9.64
CA GLN A 82 12.44 -13.32 10.85
C GLN A 82 13.34 -14.03 11.87
N SER A 83 14.36 -13.32 12.34
CA SER A 83 15.25 -13.79 13.39
C SER A 83 15.56 -12.66 14.37
N ASP A 84 16.00 -13.02 15.57
CA ASP A 84 16.53 -12.04 16.54
C ASP A 84 18.00 -11.66 16.24
N GLN A 85 18.60 -12.19 15.17
CA GLN A 85 19.93 -11.78 14.74
C GLN A 85 19.87 -10.46 13.94
N PRO A 86 20.89 -9.60 14.06
CA PRO A 86 20.86 -8.23 13.53
C PRO A 86 20.85 -8.12 11.99
N GLU A 87 21.09 -9.22 11.27
CA GLU A 87 21.03 -9.26 9.82
C GLU A 87 19.99 -10.29 9.36
N ASN A 88 18.80 -9.81 9.02
CA ASN A 88 17.85 -10.65 8.32
C ASN A 88 18.30 -10.82 6.85
N LEU A 89 18.57 -12.06 6.45
CA LEU A 89 18.97 -12.39 5.09
C LEU A 89 17.77 -12.28 4.14
N ILE A 90 17.86 -11.37 3.17
CA ILE A 90 16.87 -11.25 2.08
C ILE A 90 17.16 -12.31 1.02
N MET A 91 16.28 -13.29 0.91
CA MET A 91 16.30 -14.35 -0.09
C MET A 91 15.62 -13.89 -1.38
N ARG A 92 16.38 -13.86 -2.47
CA ARG A 92 15.93 -13.45 -3.81
C ARG A 92 15.79 -14.66 -4.74
N PRO A 93 14.95 -14.56 -5.78
CA PRO A 93 15.01 -15.50 -6.89
C PRO A 93 16.43 -15.60 -7.46
N ASP A 94 16.75 -16.76 -8.06
CA ASP A 94 18.01 -17.02 -8.77
C ASP A 94 19.27 -17.17 -7.89
N GLN A 95 19.11 -17.24 -6.56
CA GLN A 95 20.18 -17.57 -5.61
C GLN A 95 19.79 -18.76 -4.73
N MET A 96 20.75 -19.62 -4.40
CA MET A 96 20.58 -20.71 -3.44
C MET A 96 21.05 -20.28 -2.05
N TYR A 97 20.22 -20.53 -1.05
CA TYR A 97 20.50 -20.22 0.36
C TYR A 97 20.55 -21.53 1.15
N GLY A 98 21.61 -22.31 0.93
CA GLY A 98 21.75 -23.63 1.54
C GLY A 98 20.70 -24.61 1.01
N ASN A 99 19.75 -25.00 1.86
CA ASN A 99 18.65 -25.89 1.52
C ASN A 99 17.37 -25.16 1.06
N VAL A 100 17.42 -23.83 0.92
CA VAL A 100 16.30 -22.99 0.48
C VAL A 100 16.51 -22.48 -0.93
N VAL A 101 15.44 -22.53 -1.74
CA VAL A 101 15.38 -22.02 -3.11
C VAL A 101 14.14 -21.14 -3.27
N VAL A 102 14.30 -19.94 -3.82
CA VAL A 102 13.18 -19.07 -4.20
C VAL A 102 13.00 -19.13 -5.71
N THR A 103 11.79 -19.44 -6.17
CA THR A 103 11.45 -19.55 -7.60
C THR A 103 11.11 -18.18 -8.19
N SER A 104 11.13 -18.09 -9.53
CA SER A 104 10.73 -16.88 -10.25
C SER A 104 9.25 -16.49 -10.08
N ILE A 105 8.41 -17.43 -9.64
CA ILE A 105 6.98 -17.20 -9.35
C ILE A 105 6.75 -16.79 -7.88
N GLY A 106 7.80 -16.56 -7.09
CA GLY A 106 7.67 -16.11 -5.71
C GLY A 106 7.44 -17.22 -4.68
N GLN A 107 7.59 -18.49 -5.06
CA GLN A 107 7.49 -19.64 -4.15
C GLN A 107 8.83 -19.87 -3.44
N LEU A 108 8.81 -20.09 -2.13
CA LEU A 108 9.96 -20.52 -1.34
C LEU A 108 9.87 -22.03 -1.10
N VAL A 109 10.86 -22.78 -1.58
CA VAL A 109 10.97 -24.23 -1.39
C VAL A 109 12.15 -24.52 -0.48
N LEU A 110 11.90 -25.27 0.59
CA LEU A 110 12.90 -25.66 1.58
C LEU A 110 13.04 -27.18 1.58
N TYR A 111 14.22 -27.67 1.22
CA TYR A 111 14.52 -29.10 1.14
C TYR A 111 15.18 -29.61 2.42
N ASN A 112 15.03 -30.91 2.70
CA ASN A 112 15.70 -31.58 3.82
C ASN A 112 15.59 -30.79 5.14
N ALA A 113 14.35 -30.50 5.54
CA ALA A 113 14.04 -29.55 6.60
C ALA A 113 14.76 -29.86 7.92
N ARG A 114 15.40 -28.86 8.50
CA ARG A 114 16.12 -28.94 9.77
C ARG A 114 15.33 -28.23 10.87
N PRO A 115 15.50 -28.62 12.15
CA PRO A 115 14.84 -27.94 13.25
C PRO A 115 15.09 -26.43 13.26
N GLU A 116 16.30 -26.00 12.88
CA GLU A 116 16.69 -24.59 12.81
C GLU A 116 15.99 -23.82 11.68
N ASP A 117 15.39 -24.53 10.72
CA ASP A 117 14.63 -23.92 9.63
C ASP A 117 13.24 -23.47 10.09
N ALA A 118 12.76 -23.94 11.25
CA ALA A 118 11.52 -23.46 11.84
C ALA A 118 11.60 -21.95 12.09
N GLY A 119 10.51 -21.23 11.79
CA GLY A 119 10.48 -19.78 11.92
C GLY A 119 9.34 -19.13 11.14
N LEU A 120 9.29 -17.80 11.23
CA LEU A 120 8.34 -16.98 10.50
C LEU A 120 9.01 -16.46 9.23
N TYR A 121 8.50 -16.87 8.06
CA TYR A 121 9.01 -16.45 6.76
C TYR A 121 8.13 -15.33 6.21
N THR A 122 8.67 -14.12 6.09
CA THR A 122 7.97 -12.96 5.55
C THR A 122 8.22 -12.84 4.07
N CYS A 123 7.16 -12.93 3.26
CA CYS A 123 7.18 -12.54 1.87
C CYS A 123 7.03 -11.02 1.76
N THR A 124 7.90 -10.38 0.97
CA THR A 124 7.80 -8.97 0.60
C THR A 124 7.64 -8.85 -0.90
N ALA A 125 6.49 -8.33 -1.35
CA ALA A 125 6.18 -8.09 -2.76
C ALA A 125 6.10 -6.59 -3.04
N ARG A 126 6.88 -6.10 -4.02
CA ARG A 126 7.01 -4.66 -4.30
C ARG A 126 6.82 -4.34 -5.78
N ASN A 127 6.04 -3.31 -6.07
CA ASN A 127 6.01 -2.67 -7.39
C ASN A 127 6.01 -1.13 -7.25
N ALA A 128 5.85 -0.42 -8.36
CA ALA A 128 5.80 1.05 -8.37
C ALA A 128 4.56 1.64 -7.66
N ALA A 129 3.51 0.85 -7.48
CA ALA A 129 2.24 1.28 -6.88
C ALA A 129 2.18 1.02 -5.37
N GLY A 130 2.97 0.08 -4.85
CA GLY A 130 2.95 -0.23 -3.43
C GLY A 130 3.82 -1.41 -3.02
N LEU A 131 3.58 -1.82 -1.77
CA LEU A 131 4.36 -2.82 -1.06
C LEU A 131 3.45 -3.66 -0.17
N LEU A 132 3.60 -4.97 -0.27
CA LEU A 132 2.89 -5.97 0.51
C LEU A 132 3.89 -6.77 1.34
N ARG A 133 3.56 -7.02 2.60
CA ARG A 133 4.24 -7.98 3.47
C ARG A 133 3.25 -9.00 4.01
N ALA A 134 3.65 -10.26 4.01
CA ALA A 134 2.83 -11.36 4.51
C ALA A 134 3.71 -12.40 5.20
N ASP A 135 3.28 -12.85 6.38
CA ASP A 135 4.03 -13.80 7.21
C ASP A 135 3.51 -15.23 7.02
N PHE A 136 4.43 -16.16 6.77
CA PHE A 136 4.20 -17.57 6.55
C PHE A 136 4.92 -18.39 7.64
N PRO A 137 4.20 -18.88 8.65
CA PRO A 137 4.80 -19.67 9.72
C PRO A 137 5.17 -21.07 9.24
N LEU A 138 6.42 -21.49 9.47
CA LEU A 138 6.90 -22.84 9.18
C LEU A 138 7.36 -23.56 10.45
N SER A 139 6.69 -24.65 10.80
CA SER A 139 7.07 -25.53 11.91
C SER A 139 7.79 -26.76 11.39
N VAL A 140 8.92 -27.13 12.00
CA VAL A 140 9.67 -28.36 11.66
C VAL A 140 9.63 -29.31 12.85
N VAL A 141 8.86 -30.39 12.71
CA VAL A 141 8.54 -31.33 13.79
C VAL A 141 9.41 -32.58 13.68
N GLN A 142 9.92 -33.09 14.79
CA GLN A 142 10.60 -34.39 14.80
C GLN A 142 9.55 -35.52 14.79
N ARG A 143 9.81 -36.61 14.06
CA ARG A 143 8.97 -37.80 14.20
C ARG A 143 9.24 -38.42 15.56
N ASP A 144 8.19 -38.63 16.33
CA ASP A 144 8.29 -39.43 17.56
C ASP A 144 8.81 -40.82 17.20
N SER A 145 10.09 -41.02 17.48
CA SER A 145 10.69 -42.35 17.42
C SER A 145 10.15 -43.08 18.64
N ALA A 146 9.09 -43.87 18.42
CA ALA A 146 8.41 -44.69 19.41
C ALA A 146 9.26 -45.02 20.65
N ARG A 147 9.11 -44.23 21.72
CA ARG A 147 9.36 -44.72 23.09
C ARG A 147 8.14 -45.54 23.50
N ALA A 148 8.00 -46.71 22.88
CA ALA A 148 7.31 -47.82 23.52
C ALA A 148 8.17 -48.24 24.72
N GLY A 149 7.91 -47.67 25.90
CA GLY A 149 8.43 -48.23 27.16
C GLY A 149 9.12 -47.30 28.16
N ALA A 150 8.89 -45.98 28.18
CA ALA A 150 9.36 -45.16 29.30
C ALA A 150 8.28 -44.16 29.72
N HIS A 151 7.83 -44.32 30.97
CA HIS A 151 6.92 -43.47 31.74
C HIS A 151 6.52 -42.16 31.08
N GLU A 152 5.21 -42.01 30.84
CA GLU A 152 4.53 -40.71 30.76
C GLU A 152 4.83 -39.91 32.03
N ALA A 153 5.95 -39.19 32.04
CA ALA A 153 5.97 -37.91 32.71
C ALA A 153 4.99 -37.06 31.90
N ALA A 154 3.80 -36.84 32.46
CA ALA A 154 2.83 -35.91 31.93
C ALA A 154 3.51 -34.55 31.79
N THR A 155 4.04 -34.26 30.61
CA THR A 155 4.53 -32.93 30.26
C THR A 155 3.32 -32.03 30.36
N ALA A 156 3.28 -31.15 31.36
CA ALA A 156 2.17 -30.22 31.51
C ALA A 156 1.96 -29.49 30.17
N PRO A 157 0.72 -29.30 29.70
CA PRO A 157 0.47 -28.59 28.45
C PRO A 157 1.17 -27.24 28.52
N ALA A 158 1.92 -26.89 27.46
CA ALA A 158 2.62 -25.62 27.38
C ALA A 158 1.61 -24.49 27.68
N GLN A 159 1.80 -23.81 28.81
CA GLN A 159 0.97 -22.67 29.18
C GLN A 159 1.46 -21.46 28.39
N CYS A 160 0.59 -20.46 28.19
CA CYS A 160 0.99 -19.19 27.57
C CYS A 160 1.87 -18.37 28.54
N LEU A 161 3.08 -18.86 28.81
CA LEU A 161 4.08 -18.24 29.66
C LEU A 161 5.16 -17.61 28.78
N PRO A 162 5.56 -16.36 29.05
CA PRO A 162 6.70 -15.74 28.39
C PRO A 162 7.98 -16.25 29.03
N SER A 163 8.48 -17.42 28.64
CA SER A 163 9.79 -17.88 29.11
C SER A 163 10.72 -18.20 27.97
N SER A 164 11.40 -17.17 27.48
CA SER A 164 12.62 -17.27 26.66
C SER A 164 13.83 -17.72 27.50
N GLN A 165 13.65 -18.64 28.46
CA GLN A 165 14.78 -19.12 29.27
C GLN A 165 15.71 -19.96 28.39
N THR A 166 16.63 -19.29 27.70
CA THR A 166 17.79 -19.88 27.04
C THR A 166 18.70 -20.44 28.12
N CYS A 167 18.64 -21.74 28.34
CA CYS A 167 19.63 -22.39 29.18
C CYS A 167 20.96 -22.48 28.41
N VAL A 168 22.07 -22.16 29.09
CA VAL A 168 23.42 -22.33 28.56
C VAL A 168 23.78 -23.82 28.61
N GLY A 169 23.40 -24.56 27.57
CA GLY A 169 23.73 -25.97 27.38
C GLY A 169 23.92 -26.27 25.89
N PRO A 170 24.48 -27.43 25.51
CA PRO A 170 24.61 -27.80 24.11
C PRO A 170 23.24 -27.80 23.40
N PRO A 171 23.18 -27.37 22.13
CA PRO A 171 21.93 -27.27 21.39
C PRO A 171 21.30 -28.65 21.25
N SER A 172 20.04 -28.78 21.65
CA SER A 172 19.30 -30.07 21.59
C SER A 172 18.80 -30.42 20.19
N GLY A 173 19.05 -29.55 19.20
CA GLY A 173 18.50 -29.68 17.84
C GLY A 173 16.97 -29.60 17.83
N ARG A 174 16.36 -28.92 18.82
CA ARG A 174 14.93 -28.65 18.87
C ARG A 174 14.69 -27.15 18.87
N VAL A 175 13.67 -26.73 18.13
CA VAL A 175 13.17 -25.36 18.08
C VAL A 175 11.70 -25.40 18.45
N LEU A 176 11.31 -24.54 19.40
CA LEU A 176 9.93 -24.41 19.86
C LEU A 176 9.42 -22.99 19.61
N TRP A 177 8.11 -22.82 19.71
CA TRP A 177 7.42 -21.55 19.58
C TRP A 177 7.02 -21.00 20.95
N HIS A 178 7.14 -19.69 21.12
CA HIS A 178 6.58 -18.95 22.24
C HIS A 178 5.86 -17.70 21.73
N PHE A 179 4.93 -17.16 22.51
CA PHE A 179 4.29 -15.89 22.15
C PHE A 179 5.15 -14.72 22.59
N ASP A 180 5.43 -13.80 21.66
CA ASP A 180 6.06 -12.52 21.94
C ASP A 180 4.94 -11.45 22.06
N PRO A 181 4.71 -10.89 23.26
CA PRO A 181 3.67 -9.90 23.48
C PRO A 181 3.94 -8.54 22.81
N GLN A 182 5.21 -8.20 22.52
CA GLN A 182 5.57 -6.96 21.83
C GLN A 182 5.26 -7.07 20.34
N ARG A 183 5.64 -8.20 19.72
CA ARG A 183 5.35 -8.49 18.31
C ARG A 183 3.92 -8.98 18.10
N ARG A 184 3.20 -9.33 19.17
CA ARG A 184 1.88 -9.98 19.17
C ARG A 184 1.83 -11.21 18.24
N SER A 185 2.94 -11.95 18.16
CA SER A 185 3.09 -13.09 17.27
C SER A 185 3.89 -14.19 17.95
N CYS A 186 3.76 -15.41 17.44
CA CYS A 186 4.54 -16.54 17.93
C CYS A 186 5.91 -16.54 17.24
N MET A 187 6.98 -16.56 18.04
CA MET A 187 8.36 -16.55 17.60
C MET A 187 9.06 -17.87 17.99
N THR A 188 10.04 -18.26 17.20
CA THR A 188 10.83 -19.48 17.44
C THR A 188 12.03 -19.21 18.34
N PHE A 189 12.34 -20.17 19.20
CA PHE A 189 13.56 -20.16 20.01
C PHE A 189 14.21 -21.55 20.06
N PRO A 190 15.55 -21.63 20.04
CA PRO A 190 16.26 -22.89 20.18
C PRO A 190 16.20 -23.39 21.63
N VAL A 191 15.97 -24.70 21.80
CA VAL A 191 15.95 -25.34 23.13
C VAL A 191 17.33 -25.87 23.49
N GLY A 192 17.86 -25.45 24.66
CA GLY A 192 19.07 -26.02 25.26
C GLY A 192 18.80 -27.33 26.01
N SER A 193 19.82 -28.17 26.21
CA SER A 193 19.71 -29.52 26.79
C SER A 193 19.41 -29.60 28.30
N CYS A 194 18.95 -28.54 28.96
CA CYS A 194 18.71 -28.56 30.40
C CYS A 194 17.43 -29.33 30.74
N ALA A 195 17.49 -30.13 31.80
CA ALA A 195 16.47 -31.11 32.20
C ALA A 195 15.04 -30.50 32.23
N GLY A 196 14.25 -30.80 31.20
CA GLY A 196 12.79 -30.80 31.22
C GLY A 196 12.06 -29.46 31.44
N SER A 197 12.76 -28.32 31.52
CA SER A 197 12.14 -27.03 31.86
C SER A 197 11.79 -26.13 30.67
N ALA A 198 12.19 -26.47 29.44
CA ALA A 198 11.83 -25.69 28.26
C ALA A 198 10.35 -25.89 27.92
N GLN A 199 9.54 -24.89 28.23
CA GLN A 199 8.11 -24.85 27.94
C GLN A 199 7.89 -24.02 26.67
N GLY A 200 7.34 -24.63 25.64
CA GLY A 200 7.04 -24.00 24.36
C GLY A 200 6.19 -24.93 23.50
N PHE A 201 5.68 -24.41 22.38
CA PHE A 201 4.80 -25.15 21.48
C PHE A 201 5.60 -25.74 20.31
N GLU A 202 5.25 -26.94 19.85
CA GLU A 202 5.93 -27.56 18.70
C GLU A 202 5.52 -26.94 17.37
N THR A 203 4.31 -26.40 17.29
CA THR A 203 3.77 -25.74 16.10
C THR A 203 3.33 -24.31 16.39
N TYR A 204 3.42 -23.47 15.36
CA TYR A 204 2.91 -22.11 15.39
C TYR A 204 1.42 -22.06 15.75
N GLU A 205 0.61 -22.97 15.19
CA GLU A 205 -0.84 -23.02 15.43
C GLU A 205 -1.15 -23.30 16.90
N ALA A 206 -0.45 -24.24 17.53
CA ALA A 206 -0.64 -24.54 18.95
C ALA A 206 -0.30 -23.32 19.82
N CYS A 207 0.77 -22.59 19.48
CA CYS A 207 1.12 -21.33 20.15
C CYS A 207 0.04 -20.28 19.97
N GLN A 208 -0.41 -20.03 18.73
CA GLN A 208 -1.46 -19.04 18.48
C GLN A 208 -2.76 -19.39 19.20
N GLN A 209 -3.23 -20.63 19.13
CA GLN A 209 -4.48 -21.05 19.78
C GLN A 209 -4.42 -20.91 21.31
N ALA A 210 -3.26 -21.16 21.91
CA ALA A 210 -3.09 -21.06 23.35
C ALA A 210 -2.88 -19.61 23.84
N CYS A 211 -2.31 -18.74 23.02
CA CYS A 211 -1.83 -17.42 23.43
C CYS A 211 -2.55 -16.22 22.80
N ALA A 212 -2.97 -16.31 21.54
CA ALA A 212 -3.64 -15.22 20.85
C ALA A 212 -5.11 -15.17 21.32
N ARG A 213 -5.40 -14.31 22.30
CA ARG A 213 -6.74 -14.14 22.88
C ARG A 213 -7.69 -13.26 22.04
N ASP A 214 -7.17 -12.61 21.00
CA ASP A 214 -7.95 -11.78 20.08
C ASP A 214 -7.90 -12.38 18.67
N PRO A 215 -9.01 -12.42 17.91
CA PRO A 215 -8.96 -12.65 16.47
C PRO A 215 -8.02 -11.59 15.90
N GLY A 216 -6.90 -12.04 15.33
CA GLY A 216 -5.74 -11.20 15.01
C GLY A 216 -6.15 -9.83 14.47
N ASP A 217 -5.51 -8.78 15.00
CA ASP A 217 -5.73 -7.39 14.60
C ASP A 217 -5.77 -7.35 13.06
N ALA A 218 -6.94 -7.02 12.50
CA ALA A 218 -7.15 -6.95 11.06
C ALA A 218 -6.03 -6.13 10.40
N CYS A 219 -5.55 -5.10 11.08
CA CYS A 219 -4.51 -4.20 10.61
C CYS A 219 -3.11 -4.85 10.54
N ALA A 220 -2.89 -6.01 11.16
CA ALA A 220 -1.66 -6.77 11.04
C ALA A 220 -1.67 -7.78 9.88
N LEU A 221 -2.85 -8.04 9.29
CA LEU A 221 -3.00 -9.03 8.21
C LEU A 221 -2.63 -8.41 6.85
N PRO A 222 -2.17 -9.21 5.86
CA PRO A 222 -1.91 -8.71 4.51
C PRO A 222 -3.20 -8.38 3.76
N ALA A 223 -3.15 -7.49 2.76
CA ALA A 223 -4.25 -7.32 1.82
C ALA A 223 -4.41 -8.58 0.93
N VAL A 224 -5.61 -9.13 0.87
CA VAL A 224 -5.91 -10.37 0.11
C VAL A 224 -7.03 -10.11 -0.89
N GLN A 225 -6.69 -10.17 -2.17
CA GLN A 225 -7.61 -10.08 -3.29
C GLN A 225 -8.57 -11.27 -3.34
N GLY A 226 -8.09 -12.50 -3.08
CA GLY A 226 -8.89 -13.72 -3.26
C GLY A 226 -8.84 -14.26 -4.71
N PRO A 227 -9.29 -15.50 -4.94
CA PRO A 227 -9.20 -16.19 -6.24
C PRO A 227 -10.44 -15.99 -7.13
N CYS A 228 -11.46 -15.26 -6.68
CA CYS A 228 -12.69 -15.08 -7.43
C CYS A 228 -12.53 -14.15 -8.64
N GLN A 229 -13.59 -14.01 -9.44
CA GLN A 229 -13.61 -13.18 -10.65
C GLN A 229 -14.36 -11.85 -10.48
N GLY A 230 -14.73 -11.50 -9.24
CA GLY A 230 -15.32 -10.21 -8.93
C GLY A 230 -14.27 -9.09 -8.97
N TRP A 231 -14.75 -7.86 -8.96
CA TRP A 231 -13.91 -6.68 -8.80
C TRP A 231 -14.63 -5.73 -7.87
N GLU A 232 -14.10 -5.57 -6.67
CA GLU A 232 -14.62 -4.71 -5.63
C GLU A 232 -13.46 -3.87 -5.07
N PRO A 233 -13.51 -2.53 -5.20
CA PRO A 233 -12.49 -1.68 -4.60
C PRO A 233 -12.64 -1.70 -3.08
N ARG A 234 -11.57 -2.06 -2.38
CA ARG A 234 -11.52 -2.15 -0.91
C ARG A 234 -10.29 -1.42 -0.40
N TRP A 235 -10.22 -1.23 0.92
CA TRP A 235 -9.11 -0.59 1.62
C TRP A 235 -8.45 -1.58 2.57
N ALA A 236 -7.13 -1.52 2.66
CA ALA A 236 -6.33 -2.30 3.60
C ALA A 236 -5.30 -1.40 4.28
N TYR A 237 -5.00 -1.66 5.54
CA TYR A 237 -3.96 -0.97 6.29
C TYR A 237 -2.60 -1.64 6.08
N SER A 238 -1.54 -0.85 5.87
CA SER A 238 -0.17 -1.35 5.82
C SER A 238 0.59 -0.88 7.06
N PRO A 239 1.03 -1.79 7.96
CA PRO A 239 1.87 -1.42 9.11
C PRO A 239 3.19 -0.75 8.72
N LEU A 240 3.72 -1.09 7.54
CA LEU A 240 4.99 -0.57 7.05
C LEU A 240 4.84 0.86 6.51
N LEU A 241 3.76 1.12 5.78
CA LEU A 241 3.47 2.46 5.27
C LEU A 241 2.74 3.33 6.30
N GLN A 242 2.23 2.71 7.37
CA GLN A 242 1.40 3.32 8.41
C GLN A 242 0.16 4.04 7.88
N HIS A 243 -0.40 3.61 6.74
CA HIS A 243 -1.62 4.18 6.19
C HIS A 243 -2.50 3.13 5.52
N CYS A 244 -3.77 3.49 5.32
CA CYS A 244 -4.70 2.71 4.52
C CYS A 244 -4.46 2.98 3.03
N HIS A 245 -4.46 1.92 2.22
CA HIS A 245 -4.29 1.98 0.77
C HIS A 245 -5.40 1.17 0.08
N PRO A 246 -5.81 1.55 -1.13
CA PRO A 246 -6.82 0.80 -1.87
C PRO A 246 -6.22 -0.47 -2.48
N PHE A 247 -7.01 -1.53 -2.58
CA PHE A 247 -6.67 -2.76 -3.30
C PHE A 247 -7.92 -3.36 -3.97
N GLU A 248 -7.70 -4.28 -4.91
CA GLU A 248 -8.79 -4.98 -5.60
C GLU A 248 -9.17 -6.25 -4.83
N TYR A 249 -10.41 -6.35 -4.38
CA TYR A 249 -10.97 -7.58 -3.81
C TYR A 249 -11.83 -8.29 -4.84
N SER A 250 -11.70 -9.61 -4.91
CA SER A 250 -12.31 -10.44 -5.93
C SER A 250 -13.70 -10.98 -5.57
N GLY A 251 -14.18 -10.69 -4.35
CA GLY A 251 -15.52 -11.09 -3.88
C GLY A 251 -15.57 -12.41 -3.10
N CYS A 252 -14.46 -13.12 -2.92
CA CYS A 252 -14.39 -14.28 -2.03
C CYS A 252 -13.02 -14.46 -1.39
N GLU A 253 -12.96 -15.36 -0.40
CA GLU A 253 -11.80 -15.53 0.48
C GLU A 253 -11.42 -14.21 1.16
N GLY A 254 -10.14 -13.99 1.45
CA GLY A 254 -9.70 -12.77 2.13
C GLY A 254 -9.44 -12.94 3.62
N ASN A 255 -9.28 -11.81 4.29
CA ASN A 255 -9.09 -11.72 5.73
C ASN A 255 -9.66 -10.38 6.26
N GLY A 256 -9.45 -10.11 7.55
CA GLY A 256 -9.99 -8.93 8.21
C GLY A 256 -9.43 -7.59 7.72
N ASN A 257 -8.29 -7.55 7.04
CA ASN A 257 -7.72 -6.31 6.48
C ASN A 257 -8.40 -5.91 5.16
N ASN A 258 -9.72 -5.84 5.19
CA ASN A 258 -10.57 -5.58 4.04
C ASN A 258 -11.72 -4.68 4.47
N PHE A 259 -11.59 -3.39 4.15
CA PHE A 259 -12.48 -2.34 4.57
C PHE A 259 -13.22 -1.74 3.36
N GLU A 260 -14.48 -1.39 3.54
CA GLU A 260 -15.31 -0.84 2.43
C GLU A 260 -14.90 0.58 2.07
N SER A 261 -14.40 1.35 3.04
CA SER A 261 -13.96 2.72 2.85
C SER A 261 -12.67 3.03 3.59
N ARG A 262 -11.95 4.05 3.12
CA ARG A 262 -10.77 4.60 3.77
C ARG A 262 -11.05 4.95 5.22
N GLU A 263 -12.17 5.63 5.49
CA GLU A 263 -12.52 6.10 6.83
C GLU A 263 -12.74 4.93 7.80
N SER A 264 -13.39 3.85 7.34
CA SER A 264 -13.57 2.65 8.15
C SER A 264 -12.24 1.98 8.50
N CYS A 265 -11.31 1.94 7.54
CA CYS A 265 -9.94 1.46 7.76
C CYS A 265 -9.16 2.35 8.73
N GLU A 266 -9.15 3.66 8.54
CA GLU A 266 -8.43 4.62 9.41
C GLU A 266 -9.03 4.75 10.82
N HIS A 267 -10.30 4.36 10.99
CA HIS A 267 -10.93 4.25 12.29
C HIS A 267 -10.56 2.94 12.99
N ALA A 268 -10.46 1.84 12.24
CA ALA A 268 -10.11 0.53 12.77
C ALA A 268 -8.61 0.39 13.07
N CYS A 269 -7.75 1.04 12.26
CA CYS A 269 -6.30 0.81 12.25
C CYS A 269 -5.48 1.99 12.79
N PRO A 270 -4.26 1.74 13.29
CA PRO A 270 -3.41 2.74 13.94
C PRO A 270 -2.71 3.64 12.92
N VAL A 271 -3.48 4.43 12.19
CA VAL A 271 -2.96 5.44 11.26
C VAL A 271 -2.46 6.65 12.06
N PRO A 272 -1.21 7.13 11.86
CA PRO A 272 -0.69 8.31 12.53
C PRO A 272 -1.58 9.51 12.25
N ARG A 273 -2.41 9.88 13.23
CA ARG A 273 -3.21 11.09 13.16
C ARG A 273 -2.29 12.26 13.46
N THR A 274 -1.68 12.86 12.45
CA THR A 274 -1.11 14.20 12.62
C THR A 274 -2.26 15.10 13.08
N PRO A 275 -2.17 15.75 14.26
CA PRO A 275 -3.25 16.62 14.71
C PRO A 275 -3.52 17.66 13.61
N PRO A 276 -4.80 17.93 13.27
CA PRO A 276 -5.12 18.93 12.27
C PRO A 276 -4.50 20.25 12.72
N CYS A 277 -3.56 20.77 11.93
CA CYS A 277 -2.78 21.91 12.35
C CYS A 277 -3.70 23.12 12.55
N GLN A 278 -3.85 23.57 13.81
CA GLN A 278 -4.73 24.68 14.16
C GLN A 278 -4.30 26.00 13.52
N ALA A 279 -3.03 26.12 13.10
CA ALA A 279 -2.48 27.29 12.42
C ALA A 279 -2.95 27.43 10.95
N CYS A 280 -3.30 26.35 10.24
CA CYS A 280 -3.76 26.41 8.84
C CYS A 280 -5.26 26.76 8.68
N ARG A 281 -5.80 27.65 9.52
CA ARG A 281 -7.13 28.23 9.32
C ARG A 281 -7.03 29.30 8.23
N LEU A 282 -7.52 28.98 7.03
CA LEU A 282 -7.80 29.97 5.99
C LEU A 282 -8.71 31.05 6.59
N ARG A 283 -8.16 32.23 6.88
CA ARG A 283 -8.92 33.34 7.49
C ARG A 283 -9.87 34.01 6.50
N SER A 284 -9.72 33.74 5.21
CA SER A 284 -10.48 34.34 4.12
C SER A 284 -11.59 33.42 3.59
N LYS A 285 -12.76 34.01 3.30
CA LYS A 285 -13.87 33.33 2.61
C LYS A 285 -13.45 33.02 1.17
N LEU A 286 -13.95 31.92 0.60
CA LEU A 286 -13.66 31.48 -0.79
C LEU A 286 -13.65 32.61 -1.83
N ALA A 287 -14.67 33.47 -1.81
CA ALA A 287 -14.78 34.58 -2.76
C ALA A 287 -13.63 35.60 -2.61
N LEU A 288 -13.24 35.94 -1.37
CA LEU A 288 -12.13 36.85 -1.11
C LEU A 288 -10.79 36.25 -1.55
N SER A 289 -10.57 34.96 -1.30
CA SER A 289 -9.36 34.26 -1.78
C SER A 289 -9.28 34.21 -3.30
N LEU A 290 -10.42 33.98 -3.97
CA LEU A 290 -10.52 33.96 -5.43
C LEU A 290 -10.27 35.35 -6.05
N CYS A 291 -10.69 36.42 -5.39
CA CYS A 291 -10.50 37.78 -5.89
C CYS A 291 -9.08 38.31 -5.66
N ARG A 292 -8.38 37.82 -4.63
CA ARG A 292 -6.99 38.21 -4.33
C ARG A 292 -5.94 37.41 -5.10
N SER A 293 -6.30 36.24 -5.62
CA SER A 293 -5.39 35.38 -6.36
C SER A 293 -5.26 35.83 -7.82
N ASP A 294 -4.08 35.66 -8.40
CA ASP A 294 -3.81 35.92 -9.82
C ASP A 294 -4.15 34.70 -10.70
N PHE A 295 -4.17 33.51 -10.11
CA PHE A 295 -4.59 32.28 -10.78
C PHE A 295 -5.41 31.40 -9.84
N ALA A 296 -6.29 30.59 -10.43
CA ALA A 296 -7.00 29.51 -9.75
C ALA A 296 -7.06 28.29 -10.66
N ILE A 297 -6.60 27.15 -10.16
CA ILE A 297 -6.50 25.90 -10.93
C ILE A 297 -7.08 24.73 -10.15
N VAL A 298 -7.49 23.70 -10.86
CA VAL A 298 -7.68 22.35 -10.36
C VAL A 298 -6.52 21.51 -10.86
N GLY A 299 -5.82 20.83 -9.96
CA GLY A 299 -4.70 19.99 -10.35
C GLY A 299 -4.25 19.03 -9.26
N ARG A 300 -3.41 18.08 -9.65
CA ARG A 300 -2.87 17.04 -8.77
C ARG A 300 -1.40 17.31 -8.50
N LEU A 301 -1.00 17.24 -7.24
CA LEU A 301 0.40 17.33 -6.86
C LEU A 301 1.12 16.09 -7.41
N THR A 302 2.17 16.31 -8.19
CA THR A 302 2.97 15.23 -8.80
C THR A 302 4.31 15.06 -8.11
N GLU A 303 4.98 16.16 -7.78
CA GLU A 303 6.29 16.14 -7.12
C GLU A 303 6.41 17.32 -6.15
N LEU A 304 7.12 17.11 -5.06
CA LEU A 304 7.62 18.15 -4.16
C LEU A 304 9.15 18.06 -4.19
N LEU A 305 9.80 19.05 -4.77
CA LEU A 305 11.25 19.16 -4.84
C LEU A 305 11.72 20.07 -3.70
N GLU A 306 12.61 19.55 -2.86
CA GLU A 306 13.20 20.28 -1.75
C GLU A 306 14.43 21.06 -2.23
N GLU A 307 14.51 22.36 -1.97
CA GLU A 307 15.75 23.11 -2.17
C GLU A 307 16.66 22.98 -0.93
N PRO A 308 17.93 22.54 -1.09
CA PRO A 308 18.78 22.19 0.03
C PRO A 308 19.28 23.37 0.89
N GLU A 309 19.17 24.63 0.46
CA GLU A 309 19.84 25.75 1.13
C GLU A 309 18.92 26.95 1.41
N ALA A 310 18.77 27.23 2.71
CA ALA A 310 18.38 28.50 3.34
C ALA A 310 17.10 29.21 2.84
N GLY A 311 15.93 28.80 3.36
CA GLY A 311 14.74 29.65 3.24
C GLY A 311 13.37 29.08 3.62
N GLY A 312 13.24 27.80 3.99
CA GLY A 312 11.93 27.22 4.36
C GLY A 312 10.91 27.22 3.20
N GLY A 313 11.40 27.24 1.96
CA GLY A 313 10.60 27.12 0.75
C GLY A 313 10.87 25.80 0.04
N GLY A 314 9.91 25.36 -0.77
CA GLY A 314 10.01 24.15 -1.60
C GLY A 314 9.27 24.37 -2.92
N ILE A 315 9.55 23.55 -3.93
CA ILE A 315 8.91 23.65 -5.24
C ILE A 315 7.90 22.52 -5.38
N ALA A 316 6.64 22.87 -5.63
CA ALA A 316 5.56 21.93 -5.89
C ALA A 316 5.26 21.88 -7.40
N ARG A 317 5.30 20.69 -7.99
CA ARG A 317 4.91 20.46 -9.38
C ARG A 317 3.50 19.89 -9.44
N VAL A 318 2.59 20.63 -10.08
CA VAL A 318 1.16 20.31 -10.14
C VAL A 318 0.78 19.96 -11.57
N ALA A 319 0.24 18.77 -11.80
CA ALA A 319 -0.42 18.43 -13.05
C ALA A 319 -1.77 19.14 -13.15
N LEU A 320 -2.00 19.87 -14.23
CA LEU A 320 -3.19 20.68 -14.43
C LEU A 320 -4.35 19.82 -14.97
N ASP A 321 -5.44 19.75 -14.21
CA ASP A 321 -6.70 19.13 -14.66
C ASP A 321 -7.61 20.20 -15.31
N GLU A 322 -7.73 21.38 -14.68
CA GLU A 322 -8.57 22.49 -15.16
C GLU A 322 -7.98 23.85 -14.74
N VAL A 323 -8.05 24.85 -15.62
CA VAL A 323 -7.66 26.23 -15.30
C VAL A 323 -8.91 27.07 -15.10
N LEU A 324 -9.23 27.45 -13.87
CA LEU A 324 -10.45 28.20 -13.52
C LEU A 324 -10.27 29.71 -13.75
N LYS A 325 -9.13 30.26 -13.31
CA LYS A 325 -8.77 31.68 -13.40
C LYS A 325 -7.30 31.80 -13.78
N ASP A 326 -6.98 32.73 -14.68
CA ASP A 326 -5.64 32.90 -15.24
C ASP A 326 -5.42 34.36 -15.66
N ASP A 327 -5.23 35.24 -14.67
CA ASP A 327 -5.14 36.68 -14.92
C ASP A 327 -3.73 37.10 -15.34
N LYS A 328 -2.69 36.45 -14.78
CA LYS A 328 -1.28 36.84 -14.99
C LYS A 328 -0.34 35.72 -15.45
N MET A 329 -0.75 34.46 -15.39
CA MET A 329 0.16 33.33 -15.62
C MET A 329 0.20 32.84 -17.08
N GLY A 330 -0.88 33.05 -17.85
CA GLY A 330 -0.94 32.67 -19.27
C GLY A 330 -1.03 31.16 -19.51
N LEU A 331 -1.48 30.39 -18.52
CA LEU A 331 -1.66 28.93 -18.57
C LEU A 331 -2.52 28.48 -19.76
N ARG A 332 -3.62 29.20 -20.03
CA ARG A 332 -4.54 28.83 -21.13
C ARG A 332 -3.93 29.03 -22.51
N LEU A 333 -3.05 30.01 -22.65
CA LEU A 333 -2.41 30.34 -23.94
C LEU A 333 -1.26 29.38 -24.26
N LEU A 334 -0.54 28.92 -23.23
CA LEU A 334 0.65 28.09 -23.38
C LEU A 334 0.36 26.57 -23.43
N GLY A 335 -0.87 26.13 -23.14
CA GLY A 335 -1.24 24.72 -23.15
C GLY A 335 -0.42 23.89 -22.14
N THR A 336 -0.02 24.50 -21.03
CA THR A 336 0.84 23.88 -20.03
C THR A 336 0.14 22.69 -19.37
N LYS A 337 0.84 21.55 -19.31
CA LYS A 337 0.35 20.33 -18.64
C LYS A 337 0.73 20.28 -17.16
N TYR A 338 1.80 20.97 -16.79
CA TYR A 338 2.33 21.04 -15.43
C TYR A 338 2.58 22.51 -15.08
N LEU A 339 2.35 22.85 -13.82
CA LEU A 339 2.69 24.13 -13.23
C LEU A 339 3.66 23.91 -12.06
N GLU A 340 4.80 24.59 -12.10
CA GLU A 340 5.72 24.65 -10.97
C GLU A 340 5.34 25.83 -10.09
N VAL A 341 5.24 25.56 -8.78
CA VAL A 341 4.73 26.50 -7.79
C VAL A 341 5.72 26.59 -6.65
N THR A 342 6.19 27.80 -6.36
CA THR A 342 7.14 28.06 -5.27
C THR A 342 6.38 28.24 -3.96
N LEU A 343 6.70 27.44 -2.95
CA LEU A 343 6.14 27.52 -1.61
C LEU A 343 6.99 28.47 -0.74
N ILE A 344 6.38 29.48 -0.12
CA ILE A 344 7.06 30.51 0.67
C ILE A 344 6.65 30.42 2.14
N GLY A 345 7.64 30.34 3.04
CA GLY A 345 7.42 30.46 4.49
C GLY A 345 6.67 29.28 5.11
N VAL A 346 6.93 28.07 4.60
CA VAL A 346 6.25 26.84 5.02
C VAL A 346 6.98 26.25 6.24
N ASP A 347 6.31 26.26 7.39
CA ASP A 347 6.87 25.66 8.62
C ASP A 347 7.01 24.13 8.45
N ARG A 348 8.17 23.59 8.84
CA ARG A 348 8.50 22.16 8.76
C ARG A 348 7.66 21.30 9.69
N ALA A 349 7.18 21.87 10.79
CA ALA A 349 6.28 21.18 11.72
C ALA A 349 4.81 21.23 11.25
N CYS A 350 4.45 22.19 10.39
CA CYS A 350 3.10 22.36 9.88
C CYS A 350 3.10 23.16 8.55
N PRO A 351 3.07 22.49 7.40
CA PRO A 351 3.10 23.17 6.12
C PRO A 351 1.74 23.82 5.81
N CYS A 352 1.67 25.17 5.87
CA CYS A 352 0.54 25.95 5.35
C CYS A 352 1.00 26.71 4.09
N PRO A 353 0.31 26.59 2.95
CA PRO A 353 -0.92 25.85 2.75
C PRO A 353 -0.65 24.35 2.57
N ASN A 354 -1.55 23.50 3.04
CA ASN A 354 -1.37 22.04 2.96
C ASN A 354 -1.61 21.56 1.51
N VAL A 355 -0.57 21.64 0.69
CA VAL A 355 -0.54 21.12 -0.70
C VAL A 355 -0.54 19.59 -0.76
N THR A 356 -0.32 18.92 0.37
CA THR A 356 -0.45 17.47 0.55
C THR A 356 -1.83 17.05 1.11
N ALA A 357 -2.81 17.95 1.14
CA ALA A 357 -4.14 17.68 1.70
C ALA A 357 -4.97 16.75 0.81
N GLY A 358 -4.65 15.45 0.83
CA GLY A 358 -5.38 14.38 0.15
C GLY A 358 -4.80 13.97 -1.20
N ASP A 359 -5.04 12.71 -1.59
CA ASP A 359 -4.50 12.08 -2.80
C ASP A 359 -5.30 12.42 -4.09
N GLY A 360 -6.20 13.42 -4.01
CA GLY A 360 -7.11 13.82 -5.08
C GLY A 360 -6.76 15.17 -5.70
N PRO A 361 -7.51 15.61 -6.74
CA PRO A 361 -7.32 16.94 -7.30
C PRO A 361 -7.54 18.02 -6.24
N LEU A 362 -6.73 19.08 -6.29
CA LEU A 362 -6.76 20.22 -5.40
C LEU A 362 -7.18 21.47 -6.16
N VAL A 363 -7.99 22.31 -5.53
CA VAL A 363 -8.17 23.71 -5.93
C VAL A 363 -7.04 24.51 -5.31
N ILE A 364 -6.21 25.11 -6.16
CA ILE A 364 -5.08 25.94 -5.77
C ILE A 364 -5.31 27.36 -6.30
N MET A 365 -5.25 28.35 -5.41
CA MET A 365 -5.29 29.76 -5.77
C MET A 365 -4.09 30.47 -5.16
N GLY A 366 -3.31 31.15 -6.00
CA GLY A 366 -2.06 31.81 -5.60
C GLY A 366 -1.81 33.11 -6.35
N GLU A 367 -0.65 33.71 -6.09
CA GLU A 367 -0.17 34.95 -6.70
C GLU A 367 0.93 34.67 -7.72
N VAL A 368 1.09 35.56 -8.69
CA VAL A 368 2.20 35.53 -9.66
C VAL A 368 3.13 36.71 -9.38
N ARG A 369 4.42 36.45 -9.15
CA ARG A 369 5.48 37.49 -9.03
C ARG A 369 6.60 37.11 -9.97
N ASP A 370 7.03 38.08 -10.77
CA ASP A 370 8.11 37.92 -11.75
C ASP A 370 7.93 36.72 -12.70
N GLY A 371 6.67 36.39 -13.04
CA GLY A 371 6.32 35.27 -13.92
C GLY A 371 6.32 33.89 -13.25
N VAL A 372 6.54 33.82 -11.94
CA VAL A 372 6.55 32.58 -11.15
C VAL A 372 5.30 32.50 -10.28
N ALA A 373 4.64 31.34 -10.27
CA ALA A 373 3.52 31.06 -9.39
C ALA A 373 4.03 30.79 -7.97
N MET A 374 3.46 31.45 -6.95
CA MET A 374 3.81 31.18 -5.56
C MET A 374 2.59 30.93 -4.68
N LEU A 375 2.85 30.17 -3.61
CA LEU A 375 1.91 29.92 -2.54
C LEU A 375 2.56 30.26 -1.19
N ASP A 376 1.83 31.00 -0.38
CA ASP A 376 2.15 31.30 1.01
C ASP A 376 1.07 30.75 1.95
N ALA A 377 1.27 30.92 3.25
CA ALA A 377 0.32 30.46 4.27
C ALA A 377 -1.12 31.04 4.12
N GLY A 378 -1.30 32.15 3.40
CA GLY A 378 -2.59 32.78 3.11
C GLY A 378 -3.26 32.27 1.82
N SER A 379 -2.54 31.51 1.00
CA SER A 379 -2.99 31.00 -0.28
C SER A 379 -4.07 29.90 -0.12
N TYR A 380 -4.99 29.82 -1.08
CA TYR A 380 -6.12 28.89 -0.99
C TYR A 380 -5.73 27.54 -1.57
N VAL A 381 -5.59 26.53 -0.71
CA VAL A 381 -5.39 25.14 -1.14
C VAL A 381 -6.35 24.21 -0.41
N ARG A 382 -7.23 23.54 -1.16
CA ARG A 382 -8.22 22.58 -0.63
C ARG A 382 -8.58 21.53 -1.67
N ALA A 383 -9.03 20.34 -1.25
CA ALA A 383 -9.52 19.29 -2.15
C ALA A 383 -10.56 19.81 -3.17
N ALA A 384 -10.50 19.37 -4.42
CA ALA A 384 -11.43 19.77 -5.47
C ALA A 384 -12.66 18.87 -5.45
N SER A 385 -13.72 19.30 -4.78
CA SER A 385 -15.05 18.69 -4.93
C SER A 385 -15.84 19.38 -6.03
N GLU A 386 -16.70 18.64 -6.74
CA GLU A 386 -17.56 19.20 -7.80
C GLU A 386 -18.35 20.42 -7.31
N LYS A 387 -18.89 20.36 -6.08
CA LYS A 387 -19.60 21.47 -5.45
C LYS A 387 -18.72 22.72 -5.30
N ARG A 388 -17.44 22.54 -4.98
CA ARG A 388 -16.49 23.63 -4.78
C ARG A 388 -16.07 24.25 -6.10
N VAL A 389 -15.72 23.42 -7.08
CA VAL A 389 -15.35 23.87 -8.43
C VAL A 389 -16.51 24.63 -9.06
N LYS A 390 -17.72 24.06 -9.04
CA LYS A 390 -18.93 24.72 -9.54
C LYS A 390 -19.17 26.08 -8.89
N LYS A 391 -19.00 26.19 -7.56
CA LYS A 391 -19.15 27.45 -6.84
C LYS A 391 -18.12 28.50 -7.26
N ILE A 392 -16.89 28.09 -7.58
CA ILE A 392 -15.85 29.00 -8.07
C ILE A 392 -16.23 29.50 -9.47
N SER A 393 -16.65 28.61 -10.36
CA SER A 393 -17.12 28.98 -11.70
C SER A 393 -18.29 29.96 -11.64
N GLU A 394 -19.29 29.71 -10.78
CA GLU A 394 -20.42 30.64 -10.55
C GLU A 394 -19.98 32.03 -10.05
N LEU A 395 -18.95 32.10 -9.18
CA LEU A 395 -18.42 33.37 -8.69
C LEU A 395 -17.69 34.16 -9.79
N LEU A 396 -16.97 33.47 -10.68
CA LEU A 396 -16.30 34.06 -11.83
C LEU A 396 -17.32 34.56 -12.85
N GLU A 397 -18.33 33.76 -13.20
CA GLU A 397 -19.41 34.12 -14.13
C GLU A 397 -20.19 35.36 -13.65
N ARG A 398 -20.46 35.45 -12.34
CA ARG A 398 -21.17 36.58 -11.75
C ARG A 398 -20.30 37.82 -11.54
N LYS A 399 -19.03 37.79 -11.98
CA LYS A 399 -18.05 38.87 -11.77
C LYS A 399 -18.00 39.31 -10.30
N ALA A 400 -18.06 38.34 -9.37
CA ALA A 400 -18.20 38.61 -7.95
C ALA A 400 -17.07 39.52 -7.40
N CYS A 401 -15.89 39.46 -8.01
CA CYS A 401 -14.76 40.33 -7.65
C CYS A 401 -14.97 41.80 -8.04
N GLU A 402 -15.59 42.08 -9.19
CA GLU A 402 -15.97 43.45 -9.57
C GLU A 402 -17.02 44.02 -8.60
N LEU A 403 -17.97 43.18 -8.16
CA LEU A 403 -19.00 43.57 -7.20
C LEU A 403 -18.43 43.79 -5.79
N LEU A 404 -17.52 42.93 -5.33
CA LEU A 404 -16.91 43.06 -4.00
C LEU A 404 -16.00 44.28 -3.89
N ASN A 405 -15.29 44.65 -4.96
CA ASN A 405 -14.45 45.85 -4.96
C ASN A 405 -15.27 47.15 -4.87
N ARG A 406 -16.51 47.18 -5.40
CA ARG A 406 -17.41 48.34 -5.27
C ARG A 406 -17.92 48.64 -3.86
N PHE A 407 -17.77 47.70 -2.92
CA PHE A 407 -18.17 47.87 -1.51
C PHE A 407 -16.97 48.07 -0.57
N GLN A 408 -15.76 48.20 -1.11
CA GLN A 408 -14.53 48.46 -0.34
C GLN A 408 -13.97 49.89 -0.52
N ASP A 409 -14.51 50.64 -1.49
CA ASP A 409 -14.45 52.11 -1.56
C ASP A 409 -15.61 52.73 -0.77
#